data_AF-A0AAU4ACE3-F1
#
_entry.id   AF-A0AAU4ACE3-F1
#
_cell.length_a   1.000
_cell.length_b   1.000
_cell.length_c   1.000
_cell.angle_alpha   90.00
_cell.angle_beta   90.00
_cell.angle_gamma   90.00
#
_symmetry.space_group_name_H-M   'P 1'
#
loop_
_entity.id
_entity.type
_entity.pdbx_description
1 polymer ?
#
loop_
_entity_poly.entity_id
_entity_poly.type
_entity_poly.pdbx_seq_one_letter_code
_entity_poly.pdbx_strand_id
1 'polypeptide(L)' 'MTHTPTTAARRVRRSAAADADRKNAAAALQRALDRRDNGGSTGH' A
#
# COMPACT_ATOMS: atom_id res chain seq x y z
N MET A 1 -33.74 17.20 -12.48
CA MET A 1 -32.95 16.06 -13.00
C MET A 1 -31.65 16.00 -12.22
N THR A 2 -31.51 15.06 -11.29
CA THR A 2 -30.30 14.90 -10.45
C THR A 2 -29.31 13.98 -11.17
N HIS A 3 -28.28 14.57 -11.77
CA HIS A 3 -27.17 13.83 -12.37
C HIS A 3 -26.18 13.46 -11.26
N THR A 4 -25.83 12.18 -11.13
CA THR A 4 -24.88 11.66 -10.12
C THR A 4 -23.46 11.59 -10.69
N PRO A 5 -22.55 12.55 -10.41
CA PRO A 5 -21.15 12.45 -10.81
C PRO A 5 -20.30 11.52 -9.91
N THR A 6 -20.90 10.51 -9.28
CA THR A 6 -20.28 9.78 -8.16
C THR A 6 -19.27 8.71 -8.63
N THR A 7 -19.41 8.17 -9.84
CA THR A 7 -18.64 6.99 -10.28
C THR A 7 -17.20 7.33 -10.67
N ALA A 8 -16.98 8.44 -11.39
CA ALA A 8 -15.66 8.84 -11.85
C ALA A 8 -14.76 9.28 -10.68
N ALA A 9 -15.26 10.14 -9.79
CA ALA A 9 -14.52 10.60 -8.61
C ALA A 9 -14.16 9.44 -7.64
N ARG A 10 -15.01 8.42 -7.53
CA ARG A 10 -14.72 7.24 -6.71
C ARG A 10 -13.60 6.39 -7.31
N ARG A 11 -13.51 6.26 -8.64
CA ARG A 11 -12.46 5.48 -9.31
C ARG A 11 -11.08 6.12 -9.12
N VAL A 12 -10.98 7.43 -9.32
CA VAL A 12 -9.73 8.21 -9.15
C VAL A 12 -9.22 8.15 -7.70
N ARG A 13 -10.11 8.24 -6.72
CA ARG A 13 -9.71 8.12 -5.30
C ARG A 13 -9.21 6.72 -4.95
N ARG A 14 -9.82 5.67 -5.50
CA ARG A 14 -9.37 4.28 -5.27
C ARG A 14 -8.02 4.00 -5.93
N SER A 15 -7.74 4.54 -7.12
CA SER A 15 -6.42 4.38 -7.74
C SER A 15 -5.33 5.09 -6.93
N ALA A 16 -5.61 6.32 -6.46
CA ALA A 16 -4.66 7.05 -5.61
C ALA A 16 -4.40 6.36 -4.27
N ALA A 17 -5.44 5.80 -3.63
CA ALA A 17 -5.29 5.00 -2.42
C ALA A 17 -4.48 3.72 -2.67
N ALA A 18 -4.77 3.00 -3.76
CA ALA A 18 -4.03 1.79 -4.12
C ALA A 18 -2.54 2.04 -4.39
N ASP A 19 -2.17 3.21 -4.92
CA ASP A 19 -0.76 3.59 -5.07
C ASP A 19 -0.08 3.87 -3.72
N ALA A 20 -0.76 4.51 -2.78
CA ALA A 20 -0.26 4.73 -1.42
C ALA A 20 -0.14 3.40 -0.65
N ASP A 21 -1.16 2.56 -0.72
CA ASP A 21 -1.19 1.23 -0.11
C ASP A 21 -0.10 0.33 -0.68
N ARG A 22 0.13 0.36 -2.01
CA ARG A 22 1.22 -0.39 -2.65
C ARG A 22 2.58 0.06 -2.17
N LYS A 23 2.82 1.37 -2.07
CA LYS A 23 4.10 1.91 -1.57
C LYS A 23 4.33 1.56 -0.11
N ASN A 24 3.30 1.66 0.74
CA ASN A 24 3.37 1.30 2.14
C ASN A 24 3.65 -0.21 2.31
N ALA A 25 2.92 -1.05 1.57
CA ALA A 25 3.14 -2.50 1.55
C ALA A 25 4.56 -2.86 1.09
N ALA A 26 5.08 -2.20 0.04
CA ALA A 26 6.45 -2.39 -0.43
C ALA A 26 7.46 -2.02 0.66
N ALA A 27 7.28 -0.89 1.34
CA ALA A 27 8.15 -0.48 2.45
C ALA A 27 8.07 -1.45 3.64
N ALA A 28 6.89 -1.97 3.96
CA ALA A 28 6.70 -2.97 5.01
C ALA A 28 7.42 -4.30 4.68
N LEU A 29 7.34 -4.74 3.42
CA LEU A 29 8.06 -5.93 2.93
C LEU A 29 9.57 -5.72 2.95
N GLN A 30 10.06 -4.58 2.48
CA GLN A 30 11.49 -4.23 2.54
C GLN A 30 12.00 -4.27 3.98
N ARG A 31 11.30 -3.62 4.92
CA ARG A 31 11.67 -3.66 6.34
C ARG A 31 11.66 -5.09 6.91
N ALA A 32 10.75 -5.95 6.46
CA ALA A 32 10.73 -7.35 6.87
C ALA A 32 11.96 -8.12 6.33
N LEU A 33 12.35 -7.86 5.08
CA LEU A 33 13.56 -8.41 4.46
C LEU A 33 14.83 -7.86 5.13
N ASP A 34 14.91 -6.56 5.35
CA ASP A 34 16.01 -5.91 6.05
C ASP A 34 16.16 -6.44 7.48
N ARG A 35 15.06 -6.77 8.18
CA ARG A 35 15.14 -7.46 9.48
C ARG A 35 15.69 -8.88 9.35
N ARG A 36 15.34 -9.61 8.29
CA ARG A 36 15.89 -10.94 8.01
C ARG A 36 17.39 -10.87 7.70
N ASP A 37 17.80 -9.85 6.95
CA ASP A 37 19.16 -9.72 6.42
C ASP A 37 20.10 -9.02 7.44
N ASN A 38 19.60 -8.09 8.27
CA ASN A 38 20.41 -7.36 9.28
C ASN A 38 20.22 -7.85 10.73
N GLY A 39 19.23 -8.71 11.00
CA GLY A 39 18.82 -9.10 12.36
C GLY A 39 19.46 -10.37 12.92
N GLY A 40 20.64 -10.77 12.39
CA GLY A 40 21.54 -11.78 12.94
C GLY A 40 20.90 -12.99 13.64
N SER A 41 20.83 -14.14 12.96
CA SER A 41 20.92 -15.48 13.58
C SER A 41 19.93 -15.90 14.69
N THR A 42 18.99 -15.07 15.15
CA THR A 42 18.30 -15.36 16.42
C THR A 42 16.86 -15.83 16.22
N GLY A 43 16.66 -17.13 16.45
CA GLY A 43 15.64 -17.59 17.39
C GLY A 43 14.34 -18.14 16.82
N HIS A 44 14.43 -19.19 16.00
CA HIS A 44 13.69 -20.42 16.30
C HIS A 44 14.69 -21.46 16.80
#